data_AF-A0A7S3ITT8-F1
#
_entry.id   AF-A0A7S3ITT8-F1
#
_cell.length_a   1.000
_cell.length_b   1.000
_cell.length_c   1.000
_cell.angle_alpha   90.00
_cell.angle_beta   90.00
_cell.angle_gamma   90.00
#
_symmetry.space_group_name_H-M   'P 1'
#
loop_
_entity.id
_entity.type
_entity.pdbx_description
1 polymer ?
#
loop_
_entity_poly.entity_id
_entity_poly.type
_entity_poly.pdbx_seq_one_letter_code
_entity_poly.pdbx_strand_id
1 'polypeptide(L)'
;MKAYKTQEIDEESEKTVRKELKQWILEDENIFSRLKKLILLRERDRSTRENSIKILKKLIRFSKKTCDILLAMKMDVFICFILEREYKHTQVVKERLQCFKLIMAWLERQPSTFPYIFGQTIASIARNPEDQQ
;
A
#
# COMPACT_ATOMS: atom_id res chain seq x y z
N MET A 1 -17.10 -17.34 39.25
CA MET A 1 -16.37 -16.98 38.01
C MET A 1 -17.11 -17.61 36.84
N LYS A 2 -17.76 -16.82 35.98
CA LYS A 2 -18.39 -17.34 34.75
C LYS A 2 -17.30 -17.40 33.66
N ALA A 3 -16.91 -18.60 33.27
CA ALA A 3 -16.07 -18.81 32.09
C ALA A 3 -16.91 -18.45 30.86
N TYR A 4 -16.49 -17.42 30.11
CA TYR A 4 -17.07 -17.13 28.81
C TYR A 4 -16.59 -18.23 27.84
N LYS A 5 -17.54 -19.07 27.39
CA LYS A 5 -17.35 -19.95 26.24
C LYS A 5 -17.03 -19.06 25.04
N THR A 6 -15.82 -19.16 24.51
CA THR A 6 -15.49 -18.70 23.17
C THR A 6 -16.45 -19.39 22.20
N GLN A 7 -17.36 -18.62 21.60
CA GLN A 7 -18.22 -19.15 20.54
C GLN A 7 -17.32 -19.55 19.37
N GLU A 8 -17.35 -20.82 18.99
CA GLU A 8 -16.77 -21.31 17.75
C GLU A 8 -17.53 -20.62 16.61
N ILE A 9 -16.91 -19.59 16.03
CA ILE A 9 -17.44 -18.94 14.84
C ILE A 9 -17.28 -19.96 13.72
N ASP A 10 -18.41 -20.41 13.17
CA ASP A 10 -18.45 -21.34 12.05
C ASP A 10 -17.61 -20.79 10.87
N GLU A 11 -16.75 -21.62 10.28
CA GLU A 11 -15.79 -21.20 9.23
C GLU A 11 -16.49 -20.58 8.02
N GLU A 12 -17.73 -21.01 7.76
CA GLU A 12 -18.57 -20.50 6.68
C GLU A 12 -19.09 -19.08 6.96
N SER A 13 -19.38 -18.80 8.25
CA SER A 13 -19.73 -17.45 8.73
C SER A 13 -18.54 -16.51 8.62
N GLU A 14 -17.33 -16.94 8.99
CA GLU A 14 -16.12 -16.13 8.83
C GLU A 14 -15.83 -15.77 7.36
N LYS A 15 -15.99 -16.73 6.44
CA LYS A 15 -15.79 -16.50 5.00
C LYS A 15 -16.77 -15.49 4.45
N THR A 16 -18.03 -15.54 4.90
CA THR A 16 -19.09 -14.63 4.46
C THR A 16 -18.84 -13.20 4.97
N VAL A 17 -18.57 -13.05 6.28
CA VAL A 17 -18.22 -11.76 6.88
C VAL A 17 -16.99 -11.16 6.20
N ARG A 18 -15.95 -11.96 5.92
CA ARG A 18 -14.78 -11.49 5.19
C ARG A 18 -15.13 -10.97 3.80
N LYS A 19 -16.00 -11.66 3.04
CA LYS A 19 -16.44 -11.22 1.70
C LYS A 19 -17.18 -9.88 1.76
N GLU A 20 -18.11 -9.74 2.69
CA GLU A 20 -18.89 -8.51 2.90
C GLU A 20 -17.99 -7.33 3.29
N LEU A 21 -17.08 -7.54 4.24
CA LEU A 21 -16.05 -6.55 4.59
C LEU A 21 -15.19 -6.18 3.38
N LYS A 22 -14.93 -7.12 2.47
CA LYS A 22 -14.19 -6.80 1.24
C LYS A 22 -14.95 -5.86 0.35
N GLN A 23 -16.20 -6.19 0.12
CA GLN A 23 -17.10 -5.43 -0.71
C GLN A 23 -17.22 -4.00 -0.16
N TRP A 24 -17.51 -3.86 1.14
CA TRP A 24 -17.68 -2.57 1.80
C TRP A 24 -16.43 -1.68 1.74
N ILE A 25 -15.24 -2.24 1.99
CA ILE A 25 -13.98 -1.49 1.88
C ILE A 25 -13.72 -1.02 0.44
N LEU A 26 -14.08 -1.83 -0.56
CA LEU A 26 -13.87 -1.47 -1.96
C LEU A 26 -14.90 -0.46 -2.47
N GLU A 27 -16.10 -0.46 -1.90
CA GLU A 27 -17.17 0.49 -2.21
C GLU A 27 -17.01 1.82 -1.48
N ASP A 28 -16.23 1.87 -0.39
CA ASP A 28 -15.86 3.12 0.26
C ASP A 28 -14.78 3.87 -0.55
N GLU A 29 -15.21 4.60 -1.58
CA GLU A 29 -14.31 5.49 -2.36
C GLU A 29 -13.55 6.49 -1.47
N ASN A 30 -14.07 6.81 -0.28
CA ASN A 30 -13.40 7.74 0.63
C ASN A 30 -12.15 7.14 1.25
N ILE A 31 -12.03 5.82 1.39
CA ILE A 31 -10.83 5.23 2.01
C ILE A 31 -9.59 5.55 1.19
N PHE A 32 -9.67 5.40 -0.13
CA PHE A 32 -8.57 5.66 -1.04
C PHE A 32 -8.27 7.15 -1.14
N SER A 33 -9.31 8.00 -1.19
CA SER A 33 -9.16 9.46 -1.15
C SER A 33 -8.47 9.95 0.13
N ARG A 34 -8.86 9.42 1.30
CA ARG A 34 -8.22 9.72 2.59
C ARG A 34 -6.76 9.26 2.62
N LEU A 35 -6.49 8.03 2.20
CA LEU A 35 -5.12 7.50 2.14
C LEU A 35 -4.22 8.30 1.20
N LYS A 36 -4.74 8.73 0.04
CA LYS A 36 -4.04 9.63 -0.88
C LYS A 36 -3.64 10.93 -0.18
N LYS A 37 -4.58 11.58 0.52
CA LYS A 37 -4.28 12.81 1.29
C LYS A 37 -3.20 12.58 2.36
N LEU A 38 -3.24 11.45 3.05
CA LEU A 38 -2.24 11.10 4.07
C LEU A 38 -0.85 10.86 3.46
N ILE A 39 -0.76 10.26 2.27
CA ILE A 39 0.51 10.03 1.55
C ILE A 39 1.12 11.35 1.05
N LEU A 40 0.30 12.36 0.77
CA LEU A 40 0.72 13.69 0.34
C LEU A 40 1.21 14.60 1.47
N LEU A 41 1.19 14.13 2.73
CA LEU A 41 1.65 14.91 3.86
C LEU A 41 3.14 15.28 3.74
N ARG A 42 3.53 16.33 4.46
CA ARG A 42 4.89 16.88 4.46
C ARG A 42 5.87 15.97 5.20
N GLU A 43 7.14 16.35 5.16
CA GLU A 43 8.24 15.58 5.74
C GLU A 43 8.19 15.38 7.25
N ARG A 44 7.49 16.21 8.01
CA ARG A 44 7.32 15.97 9.45
C ARG A 44 6.42 14.77 9.76
N ASP A 45 5.64 14.31 8.77
CA ASP A 45 4.60 13.30 8.92
C ASP A 45 5.00 11.94 8.30
N ARG A 46 6.30 11.64 8.20
CA ARG A 46 6.83 10.42 7.55
C ARG A 46 6.23 9.12 8.11
N SER A 47 6.02 9.05 9.43
CA SER A 47 5.41 7.87 10.07
C SER A 47 3.98 7.62 9.57
N THR A 48 3.20 8.68 9.41
CA THR A 48 1.83 8.61 8.88
C THR A 48 1.80 8.16 7.43
N ARG A 49 2.73 8.67 6.60
CA ARG A 49 2.89 8.23 5.21
C ARG A 49 3.29 6.76 5.12
N GLU A 50 4.29 6.34 5.90
CA GLU A 50 4.73 4.94 5.99
C GLU A 50 3.55 4.00 6.32
N ASN A 51 2.75 4.36 7.33
CA ASN A 51 1.58 3.57 7.73
C ASN A 51 0.49 3.56 6.66
N SER A 52 0.27 4.67 5.96
CA SER A 52 -0.67 4.76 4.85
C SER A 52 -0.26 3.85 3.69
N ILE A 53 1.03 3.79 3.36
CA ILE A 53 1.59 2.87 2.35
C ILE A 53 1.41 1.41 2.80
N LYS A 54 1.63 1.10 4.09
CA LYS A 54 1.36 -0.25 4.63
C LYS A 54 -0.11 -0.65 4.48
N ILE A 55 -1.05 0.28 4.72
CA ILE A 55 -2.47 0.04 4.54
C ILE A 55 -2.78 -0.22 3.07
N LEU A 56 -2.29 0.61 2.14
CA LEU A 56 -2.46 0.40 0.70
C LEU A 56 -1.94 -0.97 0.25
N LYS A 57 -0.76 -1.39 0.72
CA LYS A 57 -0.22 -2.73 0.44
C LYS A 57 -1.18 -3.84 0.90
N LYS A 58 -1.79 -3.70 2.08
CA LYS A 58 -2.80 -4.66 2.57
C LYS A 58 -4.03 -4.67 1.67
N LEU A 59 -4.50 -3.50 1.22
CA LEU A 59 -5.65 -3.36 0.33
C LEU A 59 -5.39 -3.99 -1.05
N ILE A 60 -4.17 -3.88 -1.59
CA ILE A 60 -3.77 -4.57 -2.83
C ILE A 60 -3.86 -6.08 -2.65
N ARG A 61 -3.24 -6.63 -1.59
CA ARG A 61 -3.31 -8.08 -1.31
C ARG A 61 -4.74 -8.59 -1.16
N PHE A 62 -5.61 -7.73 -0.66
CA PHE A 62 -6.98 -8.06 -0.38
C PHE A 62 -7.84 -8.17 -1.64
N SER A 63 -7.66 -7.28 -2.62
CA SER A 63 -8.43 -7.25 -3.88
C SER A 63 -7.60 -6.75 -5.05
N LYS A 64 -7.73 -7.40 -6.20
CA LYS A 64 -7.10 -6.96 -7.46
C LYS A 64 -7.63 -5.58 -7.90
N LYS A 65 -8.94 -5.33 -7.75
CA LYS A 65 -9.59 -4.03 -8.07
C LYS A 65 -8.91 -2.83 -7.42
N THR A 66 -8.26 -3.02 -6.26
CA THR A 66 -7.48 -1.98 -5.61
C THR A 66 -6.41 -1.40 -6.54
N CYS A 67 -5.71 -2.23 -7.31
CA CYS A 67 -4.69 -1.77 -8.26
C CYS A 67 -5.29 -0.81 -9.30
N ASP A 68 -6.45 -1.16 -9.87
CA ASP A 68 -7.15 -0.32 -10.84
C ASP A 68 -7.56 1.04 -10.24
N ILE A 69 -8.10 1.02 -9.01
CA ILE A 69 -8.48 2.24 -8.29
C ILE A 69 -7.26 3.14 -8.04
N LEU A 70 -6.16 2.56 -7.55
CA LEU A 70 -4.93 3.30 -7.27
C LEU A 70 -4.33 3.90 -8.55
N LEU A 71 -4.39 3.18 -9.67
CA LEU A 71 -3.93 3.67 -10.96
C LEU A 71 -4.80 4.83 -11.48
N ALA A 72 -6.13 4.71 -11.38
CA ALA A 72 -7.05 5.78 -11.74
C ALA A 72 -6.79 7.06 -10.91
N MET A 73 -6.46 6.90 -9.63
CA MET A 73 -6.12 7.99 -8.73
C MET A 73 -4.70 8.56 -8.90
N LYS A 74 -3.90 8.01 -9.82
CA LYS A 74 -2.49 8.38 -10.04
C LYS A 74 -1.62 8.20 -8.79
N MET A 75 -1.88 7.15 -8.01
CA MET A 75 -1.12 6.85 -6.80
C MET A 75 0.32 6.41 -7.10
N ASP A 76 0.54 5.80 -8.25
CA ASP A 76 1.85 5.42 -8.78
C ASP A 76 2.84 6.59 -8.79
N VAL A 77 2.40 7.78 -9.23
CA VAL A 77 3.24 8.99 -9.26
C VAL A 77 3.72 9.37 -7.86
N PHE A 78 2.83 9.33 -6.86
CA PHE A 78 3.17 9.72 -5.48
C PHE A 78 4.07 8.69 -4.80
N ILE A 79 3.88 7.41 -5.10
CA ILE A 79 4.76 6.35 -4.61
C ILE A 79 6.17 6.50 -5.20
N CYS A 80 6.29 6.83 -6.49
CA CYS A 80 7.59 7.13 -7.12
C CYS A 80 8.26 8.35 -6.49
N PHE A 81 7.51 9.43 -6.25
CA PHE A 81 8.04 10.62 -5.56
C PHE A 81 8.63 10.31 -4.18
N ILE A 82 8.04 9.35 -3.45
CA ILE A 82 8.59 8.92 -2.15
C ILE A 82 9.84 8.05 -2.35
N LEU A 83 9.87 7.22 -3.38
CA LEU A 83 11.00 6.35 -3.72
C LEU A 83 12.24 7.11 -4.14
N GLU A 84 12.10 8.20 -4.90
CA GLU A 84 13.24 8.98 -5.43
C GLU A 84 13.84 9.94 -4.39
N ARG A 85 13.30 9.98 -3.16
CA ARG A 85 13.87 10.80 -2.09
C ARG A 85 15.22 10.26 -1.62
N GLU A 86 16.19 11.15 -1.53
CA GLU A 86 17.56 10.88 -1.05
C GLU A 86 17.61 10.30 0.37
N TYR A 87 18.61 9.45 0.62
CA TYR A 87 18.87 8.76 1.90
C TYR A 87 19.43 9.68 3.00
N LYS A 88 18.74 10.78 3.30
CA LYS A 88 19.19 11.74 4.33
C LYS A 88 18.79 11.35 5.76
N HIS A 89 17.87 10.41 5.93
CA HIS A 89 17.30 10.09 7.25
C HIS A 89 16.79 8.64 7.32
N THR A 90 17.00 7.94 8.44
CA THR A 90 16.56 6.54 8.65
C THR A 90 15.07 6.31 8.39
N GLN A 91 14.24 7.28 8.77
CA GLN A 91 12.80 7.26 8.49
C GLN A 91 12.45 7.27 6.98
N VAL A 92 13.28 7.91 6.12
CA VAL A 92 13.10 7.86 4.65
C VAL A 92 13.34 6.44 4.13
N VAL A 93 14.33 5.74 4.68
CA VAL A 93 14.61 4.33 4.34
C VAL A 93 13.39 3.44 4.63
N LYS A 94 12.74 3.64 5.78
CA LYS A 94 11.54 2.89 6.15
C LYS A 94 10.39 3.16 5.19
N GLU A 95 10.16 4.42 4.80
CA GLU A 95 9.15 4.78 3.80
C GLU A 95 9.44 4.13 2.44
N ARG A 96 10.67 4.28 1.92
CA ARG A 96 11.10 3.67 0.64
C ARG A 96 10.92 2.15 0.66
N LEU A 97 11.31 1.49 1.75
CA LEU A 97 11.13 0.05 1.91
C LEU A 97 9.65 -0.35 1.85
N GLN A 98 8.74 0.44 2.45
CA GLN A 98 7.31 0.14 2.32
C GLN A 98 6.78 0.40 0.90
N CYS A 99 7.29 1.42 0.19
CA CYS A 99 6.97 1.63 -1.21
C CYS A 99 7.40 0.44 -2.07
N PHE A 100 8.64 -0.06 -1.93
CA PHE A 100 9.08 -1.27 -2.64
C PHE A 100 8.20 -2.48 -2.32
N LYS A 101 7.85 -2.68 -1.04
CA LYS A 101 6.92 -3.77 -0.63
C LYS A 101 5.52 -3.60 -1.22
N LEU A 102 5.04 -2.38 -1.42
CA LEU A 102 3.78 -2.09 -2.09
C LEU A 102 3.88 -2.42 -3.59
N ILE A 103 4.96 -2.02 -4.25
CA ILE A 103 5.18 -2.30 -5.69
C ILE A 103 5.25 -3.81 -5.93
N MET A 104 6.00 -4.55 -5.11
CA MET A 104 6.05 -6.01 -5.20
C MET A 104 4.68 -6.64 -5.01
N ALA A 105 3.91 -6.18 -4.01
CA ALA A 105 2.55 -6.66 -3.81
C ALA A 105 1.63 -6.35 -5.02
N TRP A 106 1.83 -5.23 -5.71
CA TRP A 106 1.11 -4.90 -6.93
C TRP A 106 1.47 -5.85 -8.07
N LEU A 107 2.77 -6.05 -8.31
CA LEU A 107 3.29 -6.93 -9.35
C LEU A 107 2.82 -8.38 -9.16
N GLU A 108 2.87 -8.88 -7.93
CA GLU A 108 2.36 -10.21 -7.56
C GLU A 108 0.84 -10.33 -7.75
N ARG A 109 0.09 -9.25 -7.47
CA ARG A 109 -1.38 -9.29 -7.43
C ARG A 109 -2.03 -9.09 -8.80
N GLN A 110 -1.56 -8.12 -9.57
CA GLN A 110 -2.15 -7.72 -10.86
C GLN A 110 -1.07 -7.16 -11.80
N PRO A 111 -0.19 -8.02 -12.34
CA PRO A 111 0.92 -7.60 -13.19
C PRO A 111 0.47 -6.92 -14.49
N SER A 112 -0.73 -7.26 -15.00
CA SER A 112 -1.30 -6.64 -16.21
C SER A 112 -1.58 -5.14 -16.08
N THR A 113 -1.62 -4.61 -14.85
CA THR A 113 -1.86 -3.18 -14.57
C THR A 113 -0.66 -2.52 -13.91
N PHE A 114 0.50 -3.17 -13.99
CA PHE A 114 1.72 -2.65 -13.37
C PHE A 114 2.08 -1.29 -13.99
N PRO A 115 2.15 -0.22 -13.19
CA PRO A 115 2.47 1.11 -13.70
C PRO A 115 3.88 1.16 -14.31
N TYR A 116 3.97 1.63 -15.56
CA TYR A 116 5.25 1.76 -16.25
C TYR A 116 6.27 2.62 -15.48
N ILE A 117 5.78 3.69 -14.81
CA ILE A 117 6.61 4.59 -14.01
C ILE A 117 7.32 3.88 -12.84
N PHE A 118 6.75 2.81 -12.29
CA PHE A 118 7.44 2.01 -11.27
C PHE A 118 8.69 1.34 -11.85
N GLY A 119 8.58 0.75 -13.03
CA GLY A 119 9.74 0.13 -13.70
C GLY A 119 10.84 1.15 -13.98
N GLN A 120 10.47 2.32 -14.50
CA GLN A 120 11.44 3.41 -14.75
C GLN A 120 12.12 3.89 -13.47
N THR A 121 11.34 4.15 -12.42
CA THR A 121 11.85 4.64 -11.13
C THR A 121 12.81 3.64 -10.48
N ILE A 122 12.44 2.35 -10.49
CA ILE A 122 13.30 1.29 -9.95
C ILE A 122 14.59 1.17 -10.75
N ALA A 123 14.51 1.22 -12.09
CA ALA A 123 15.70 1.17 -12.94
C ALA A 123 16.61 2.39 -12.73
N SER A 124 16.03 3.57 -12.52
CA SER A 124 16.76 4.80 -12.19
C SER A 124 17.50 4.66 -10.86
N ILE A 125 16.79 4.24 -9.80
CA ILE A 125 17.36 4.00 -8.46
C ILE A 125 18.48 2.96 -8.51
N ALA A 126 18.27 1.83 -9.20
CA ALA A 126 19.28 0.77 -9.29
C ALA A 126 20.58 1.21 -9.97
N ARG A 127 20.52 2.24 -10.83
CA ARG A 127 21.67 2.84 -11.50
C ARG A 127 22.31 3.98 -10.69
N ASN A 128 21.71 4.39 -9.58
CA ASN A 128 22.28 5.44 -8.73
C ASN A 128 23.38 4.87 -7.83
N PRO A 129 24.65 5.29 -7.98
CA PRO A 129 25.77 4.77 -7.18
C PRO A 129 25.67 5.13 -5.70
N GLU A 130 24.97 6.21 -5.33
CA GLU A 130 24.77 6.60 -3.92
C GLU A 130 23.87 5.63 -3.15
N ASP A 131 22.98 4.92 -3.86
CA ASP A 131 22.06 3.94 -3.27
C ASP A 131 22.69 2.54 -3.16
N GLN A 132 23.95 2.35 -3.60
CA GLN A 132 24.70 1.09 -3.54
C GLN A 132 25.66 0.98 -2.34
N GLN A 133 25.79 2.06 -1.54
CA GLN A 133 26.63 2.13 -0.34
C GLN A 133 25.82 1.82 0.93
#